data_AF-G4T881-F1
#
_entry.id   AF-G4T881-F1
#
_cell.length_a   1.000
_cell.length_b   1.000
_cell.length_c   1.000
_cell.angle_alpha   90.00
_cell.angle_beta   90.00
_cell.angle_gamma   90.00
#
_symmetry.space_group_name_H-M   'P 1'
#
loop_
_entity.id
_entity.type
_entity.pdbx_description
1 polymer ?
#
loop_
_entity_poly.entity_id
_entity_poly.type
_entity_poly.pdbx_seq_one_letter_code
_entity_poly.pdbx_strand_id
1 'polypeptide(L)'
;MVYWALIHTLLFAVAGFAHPQANDTFKYDHSIRGRNPAPNTHFSTSSYSERFPDIAAAFDGNKRFMANRDSALFQSLVQNGQKPPFMMVACSDSRASESIFDLAFGNFFMERNIANQFRLDDFNTQSVMSYGVYALGAQHIVILGHYSCGGVAASIATPPKAPIDVPTQIVHTWISDIRSLYLSSNRTEVAQMRIANEIKEASGGTVPPPGIRDPGFRALVEENVKLQVQKVVDSPVIKNRFAEIVQRLNPDGTPKPSEQDSHHQRRGETGSIRPLFVHGWVHDLETGEVIDLNVSRGPPGFENYTPSSDGSSHPPPASS
;
A
#
# COMPACT_ATOMS: atom_id res chain seq x y z
N MET A 1 -18.51 -26.58 69.68
CA MET A 1 -19.70 -26.65 68.80
C MET A 1 -19.27 -26.04 67.47
N VAL A 2 -18.76 -26.76 66.47
CA VAL A 2 -19.30 -27.93 65.75
C VAL A 2 -20.59 -27.59 64.99
N TYR A 3 -20.41 -27.24 63.72
CA TYR A 3 -21.06 -27.81 62.51
C TYR A 3 -22.57 -27.61 62.21
N TRP A 4 -22.81 -27.62 60.88
CA TRP A 4 -24.05 -27.79 60.10
C TRP A 4 -24.88 -26.53 59.82
N ALA A 5 -25.43 -26.28 58.63
CA ALA A 5 -25.28 -26.74 57.25
C ALA A 5 -26.34 -25.97 56.44
N LEU A 6 -26.05 -25.57 55.20
CA LEU A 6 -26.92 -25.76 54.03
C LEU A 6 -26.21 -25.22 52.79
N ILE A 7 -25.41 -26.12 52.23
CA ILE A 7 -24.90 -26.10 50.88
C ILE A 7 -26.11 -26.34 49.96
N HIS A 8 -26.34 -25.46 48.98
CA HIS A 8 -27.15 -25.79 47.81
C HIS A 8 -26.21 -26.04 46.64
N THR A 9 -26.17 -27.32 46.30
CA THR A 9 -25.54 -27.94 45.15
C THR A 9 -26.22 -27.44 43.88
N LEU A 10 -25.51 -26.68 43.03
CA LEU A 10 -25.82 -26.64 41.61
C LEU A 10 -24.74 -27.40 40.86
N LEU A 11 -25.10 -28.61 40.45
CA LEU A 11 -24.39 -29.37 39.44
C LEU A 11 -24.32 -28.53 38.16
N PHE A 12 -23.13 -28.06 37.79
CA PHE A 12 -22.82 -27.83 36.38
C PHE A 12 -22.12 -29.08 35.86
N ALA A 13 -22.85 -29.80 35.02
CA ALA A 13 -22.36 -30.92 34.26
C ALA A 13 -21.14 -30.49 33.43
N VAL A 14 -20.04 -31.23 33.60
CA VAL A 14 -18.90 -31.21 32.69
C VAL A 14 -19.36 -31.85 31.38
N ALA A 15 -19.77 -31.02 30.42
CA ALA A 15 -19.85 -31.41 29.03
C ALA A 15 -18.52 -31.02 28.37
N GLY A 16 -17.79 -32.03 27.88
CA GLY A 16 -16.51 -31.84 27.23
C GLY A 16 -16.61 -30.89 26.04
N PHE A 17 -15.74 -29.88 26.02
CA PHE A 17 -15.53 -29.09 24.81
C PHE A 17 -14.73 -29.94 23.82
N ALA A 18 -15.47 -30.66 22.98
CA ALA A 18 -14.97 -31.11 21.70
C ALA A 18 -14.55 -29.89 20.87
N HIS A 19 -13.36 -29.98 20.31
CA HIS A 19 -12.81 -29.09 19.31
C HIS A 19 -13.84 -28.88 18.18
N PRO A 20 -14.31 -27.66 17.87
CA PRO A 20 -15.05 -27.44 16.64
C PRO A 20 -14.04 -27.58 15.51
N GLN A 21 -14.18 -28.66 14.75
CA GLN A 21 -13.55 -28.75 13.45
C GLN A 21 -14.00 -27.56 12.60
N ALA A 22 -13.03 -26.91 11.99
CA ALA A 22 -13.26 -25.92 10.95
C ALA A 22 -14.15 -26.53 9.86
N ASN A 23 -15.41 -26.10 9.81
CA ASN A 23 -16.29 -26.19 8.65
C ASN A 23 -17.56 -25.36 8.92
N ASP A 24 -17.40 -24.04 8.93
CA ASP A 24 -18.50 -23.13 8.62
C ASP A 24 -18.02 -22.18 7.53
N THR A 25 -18.20 -22.65 6.30
CA THR A 25 -18.11 -21.82 5.10
C THR A 25 -19.15 -20.71 5.20
N PHE A 26 -18.69 -19.45 5.16
CA PHE A 26 -19.53 -18.29 4.91
C PHE A 26 -20.33 -18.52 3.61
N LYS A 27 -21.62 -18.83 3.71
CA LYS A 27 -22.51 -19.00 2.55
C LYS A 27 -23.10 -17.64 2.19
N TYR A 28 -22.65 -17.06 1.08
CA TYR A 28 -23.32 -15.94 0.44
C TYR A 28 -24.73 -16.39 0.00
N ASP A 29 -25.76 -15.74 0.51
CA ASP A 29 -27.13 -15.89 0.01
C ASP A 29 -27.26 -15.13 -1.31
N HIS A 30 -27.39 -15.85 -2.43
CA HIS A 30 -27.59 -15.30 -3.76
C HIS A 30 -29.05 -14.88 -4.05
N SER A 31 -29.97 -14.92 -3.07
CA SER A 31 -31.37 -14.61 -3.30
C SER A 31 -31.70 -13.10 -3.21
N ILE A 32 -30.94 -12.25 -3.91
CA ILE A 32 -31.48 -10.94 -4.32
C ILE A 32 -32.50 -11.19 -5.43
N ARG A 33 -33.75 -11.46 -5.04
CA ARG A 33 -34.91 -11.41 -5.94
C ARG A 33 -35.26 -9.94 -6.18
N GLY A 34 -34.62 -9.34 -7.18
CA GLY A 34 -34.89 -7.96 -7.59
C GLY A 34 -34.60 -7.72 -9.06
N ARG A 35 -35.67 -7.80 -9.89
CA ARG A 35 -35.78 -7.49 -11.33
C ARG A 35 -34.85 -8.28 -12.27
N ASN A 36 -35.43 -8.90 -13.31
CA ASN A 36 -34.68 -9.51 -14.41
C ASN A 36 -33.64 -8.52 -14.96
N PRO A 37 -32.33 -8.78 -14.83
CA PRO A 37 -31.35 -8.09 -15.63
C PRO A 37 -31.59 -8.43 -17.11
N ALA A 38 -31.30 -7.50 -18.01
CA ALA A 38 -31.29 -7.73 -19.46
C ALA A 38 -30.57 -9.05 -19.77
N PRO A 39 -30.95 -9.81 -20.82
CA PRO A 39 -30.39 -11.12 -21.10
C PRO A 39 -28.86 -11.02 -21.11
N ASN A 40 -28.20 -11.78 -20.22
CA ASN A 40 -26.75 -11.85 -20.12
C ASN A 40 -26.18 -12.09 -21.53
N THR A 41 -25.58 -11.07 -22.13
CA THR A 41 -24.91 -11.18 -23.41
C THR A 41 -23.60 -11.92 -23.18
N HIS A 42 -23.66 -13.24 -23.02
CA HIS A 42 -22.50 -14.10 -23.11
C HIS A 42 -22.05 -14.14 -24.57
N PHE A 43 -20.93 -13.51 -24.86
CA PHE A 43 -20.33 -13.55 -26.19
C PHE A 43 -19.63 -14.90 -26.39
N SER A 44 -19.93 -15.59 -27.50
CA SER A 44 -19.22 -16.81 -27.92
C SER A 44 -17.72 -16.55 -28.08
N THR A 45 -16.89 -17.49 -27.62
CA THR A 45 -15.42 -17.39 -27.60
C THR A 45 -14.78 -17.25 -28.98
N SER A 46 -15.45 -17.72 -30.05
CA SER A 46 -14.88 -17.72 -31.40
C SER A 46 -14.78 -16.34 -32.07
N SER A 47 -15.36 -15.29 -31.48
CA SER A 47 -15.28 -13.91 -32.01
C SER A 47 -14.65 -12.90 -31.04
N TYR A 48 -14.08 -13.36 -29.92
CA TYR A 48 -13.69 -12.46 -28.82
C TYR A 48 -12.37 -11.72 -29.08
N SER A 49 -11.35 -12.41 -29.61
CA SER A 49 -10.06 -11.80 -29.96
C SER A 49 -10.15 -10.91 -31.20
N GLU A 50 -10.98 -11.26 -32.18
CA GLU A 50 -11.24 -10.43 -33.36
C GLU A 50 -11.99 -9.14 -33.01
N ARG A 51 -12.87 -9.20 -32.00
CA ARG A 51 -13.67 -8.07 -31.56
C ARG A 51 -12.93 -7.14 -30.58
N PHE A 52 -11.99 -7.67 -29.81
CA PHE A 52 -11.25 -6.92 -28.78
C PHE A 52 -9.74 -7.11 -28.95
N PRO A 53 -9.12 -6.42 -29.94
CA PRO A 53 -7.69 -6.57 -30.24
C PRO A 53 -6.80 -6.23 -29.04
N ASP A 54 -7.18 -5.27 -28.20
CA ASP A 54 -6.39 -4.91 -27.00
C ASP A 54 -6.35 -6.06 -25.97
N ILE A 55 -7.47 -6.78 -25.82
CA ILE A 55 -7.53 -7.94 -24.93
C ILE A 55 -6.71 -9.09 -25.50
N ALA A 56 -6.79 -9.32 -26.81
CA ALA A 56 -5.94 -10.29 -27.50
C ALA A 56 -4.46 -9.96 -27.30
N ALA A 57 -4.07 -8.68 -27.44
CA ALA A 57 -2.71 -8.22 -27.21
C ALA A 57 -2.22 -8.50 -25.79
N ALA A 58 -3.08 -8.34 -24.77
CA ALA A 58 -2.76 -8.67 -23.39
C ALA A 58 -2.52 -10.18 -23.19
N PHE A 59 -3.39 -11.05 -23.74
CA PHE A 59 -3.19 -12.50 -23.67
C PHE A 59 -1.94 -12.96 -24.42
N ASP A 60 -1.66 -12.40 -25.59
CA ASP A 60 -0.45 -12.72 -26.34
C ASP A 60 0.81 -12.18 -25.65
N GLY A 61 0.71 -11.01 -25.00
CA GLY A 61 1.74 -10.50 -24.09
C GLY A 61 2.05 -11.48 -22.96
N ASN A 62 1.03 -12.05 -22.32
CA ASN A 62 1.23 -13.08 -21.30
C ASN A 62 1.90 -14.34 -21.86
N LYS A 63 1.53 -14.81 -23.07
CA LYS A 63 2.22 -15.95 -23.70
C LYS A 63 3.71 -15.67 -23.90
N ARG A 64 4.06 -14.46 -24.37
CA ARG A 64 5.47 -14.04 -24.52
C ARG A 64 6.18 -13.96 -23.18
N PHE A 65 5.54 -13.38 -22.17
CA PHE A 65 6.06 -13.33 -20.80
C PHE A 65 6.35 -14.73 -20.25
N MET A 66 5.41 -15.66 -20.39
CA MET A 66 5.55 -17.05 -19.94
C MET A 66 6.70 -17.80 -20.62
N ALA A 67 7.00 -17.47 -21.88
CA ALA A 67 8.11 -18.07 -22.63
C ALA A 67 9.48 -17.58 -22.17
N ASN A 68 9.58 -16.35 -21.65
CA ASN A 68 10.84 -15.70 -21.30
C ASN A 68 11.08 -15.54 -19.79
N ARG A 69 10.09 -15.83 -18.93
CA ARG A 69 10.23 -15.68 -17.47
C ARG A 69 11.20 -16.70 -16.87
N ASP A 70 11.78 -16.34 -15.72
CA ASP A 70 12.43 -17.30 -14.82
C ASP A 70 11.41 -18.29 -14.23
N SER A 71 11.31 -19.48 -14.82
CA SER A 71 10.38 -20.52 -14.37
C SER A 71 10.74 -21.09 -13.00
N ALA A 72 12.02 -21.10 -12.61
CA ALA A 72 12.45 -21.61 -11.32
C ALA A 72 12.05 -20.64 -10.20
N LEU A 73 12.23 -19.33 -10.42
CA LEU A 73 11.72 -18.30 -9.51
C LEU A 73 10.22 -18.43 -9.28
N PHE A 74 9.42 -18.53 -10.35
CA PHE A 74 7.96 -18.64 -10.23
C PHE A 74 7.53 -19.92 -9.50
N GLN A 75 8.17 -21.06 -9.78
CA GLN A 75 7.90 -22.31 -9.06
C GLN A 75 8.22 -22.17 -7.57
N SER A 76 9.36 -21.53 -7.24
CA SER A 76 9.75 -21.27 -5.86
C SER A 76 8.73 -20.36 -5.15
N LEU A 77 8.31 -19.26 -5.78
CA LEU A 77 7.32 -18.34 -5.20
C LEU A 77 5.95 -19.02 -4.97
N VAL A 78 5.54 -19.93 -5.86
CA VAL A 78 4.29 -20.70 -5.68
C VAL A 78 4.41 -21.70 -4.54
N GLN A 79 5.53 -22.41 -4.44
CA GLN A 79 5.73 -23.46 -3.44
C GLN A 79 6.00 -22.90 -2.04
N ASN A 80 6.77 -21.82 -1.96
CA ASN A 80 7.29 -21.28 -0.70
C ASN A 80 6.59 -20.00 -0.25
N GLY A 81 5.73 -19.43 -1.10
CA GLY A 81 5.14 -18.11 -0.91
C GLY A 81 6.12 -16.96 -1.20
N GLN A 82 5.60 -15.74 -1.18
CA GLN A 82 6.40 -14.52 -1.34
C GLN A 82 6.88 -13.99 0.01
N LYS A 83 8.08 -13.38 0.04
CA LYS A 83 8.62 -12.65 1.21
C LYS A 83 9.28 -11.34 0.75
N PRO A 84 8.51 -10.42 0.15
CA PRO A 84 9.05 -9.21 -0.45
C PRO A 84 9.74 -8.32 0.61
N PRO A 85 11.01 -7.91 0.40
CA PRO A 85 11.67 -6.95 1.27
C PRO A 85 11.02 -5.56 1.20
N PHE A 86 10.40 -5.21 0.08
CA PHE A 86 9.74 -3.94 -0.13
C PHE A 86 8.21 -4.10 -0.16
N MET A 87 7.51 -3.24 0.54
CA MET A 87 6.12 -2.86 0.25
C MET A 87 6.14 -1.48 -0.40
N MET A 88 5.27 -1.24 -1.38
CA MET A 88 5.17 0.06 -2.04
C MET A 88 3.72 0.54 -2.13
N VAL A 89 3.49 1.78 -1.72
CA VAL A 89 2.24 2.53 -1.99
C VAL A 89 2.54 3.51 -3.11
N ALA A 90 2.00 3.25 -4.30
CA ALA A 90 2.27 4.02 -5.51
C ALA A 90 0.98 4.55 -6.16
N CYS A 91 1.15 5.41 -7.16
CA CYS A 91 0.01 5.92 -7.93
C CYS A 91 -0.53 4.84 -8.88
N SER A 92 -1.84 4.82 -9.12
CA SER A 92 -2.45 3.99 -10.18
C SER A 92 -2.02 4.39 -11.60
N ASP A 93 -1.34 5.54 -11.78
CA ASP A 93 -0.71 5.91 -13.04
C ASP A 93 0.23 4.80 -13.52
N SER A 94 -0.01 4.26 -14.72
CA SER A 94 0.69 3.06 -15.23
C SER A 94 2.21 3.24 -15.36
N ARG A 95 2.72 4.48 -15.33
CA ARG A 95 4.14 4.80 -15.40
C ARG A 95 4.82 4.78 -14.02
N ALA A 96 4.04 4.78 -12.93
CA ALA A 96 4.51 4.61 -11.56
C ALA A 96 4.37 3.14 -11.14
N SER A 97 5.21 2.29 -11.71
CA SER A 97 5.24 0.84 -11.47
C SER A 97 6.57 0.42 -10.86
N GLU A 98 6.54 -0.65 -10.08
CA GLU A 98 7.69 -1.39 -9.59
C GLU A 98 8.66 -1.84 -10.68
N SER A 99 8.20 -1.97 -11.93
CA SER A 99 9.03 -2.40 -13.06
C SER A 99 10.19 -1.44 -13.33
N ILE A 100 10.14 -0.19 -12.84
CA ILE A 100 11.21 0.80 -13.01
C ILE A 100 12.47 0.48 -12.18
N PHE A 101 12.38 -0.43 -11.20
CA PHE A 101 13.49 -0.79 -10.31
C PHE A 101 14.30 -1.99 -10.79
N ASP A 102 13.89 -2.63 -11.89
CA ASP A 102 14.57 -3.81 -12.45
C ASP A 102 14.78 -4.94 -11.40
N LEU A 103 13.82 -5.14 -10.51
CA LEU A 103 13.84 -6.24 -9.53
C LEU A 103 12.91 -7.38 -9.95
N ALA A 104 13.32 -8.61 -9.65
CA ALA A 104 12.54 -9.80 -9.98
C ALA A 104 11.18 -9.87 -9.24
N PHE A 105 10.27 -10.72 -9.73
CA PHE A 105 8.99 -10.98 -9.06
C PHE A 105 9.18 -11.43 -7.61
N GLY A 106 8.26 -10.99 -6.74
CA GLY A 106 8.31 -11.29 -5.31
C GLY A 106 9.17 -10.33 -4.48
N ASN A 107 9.76 -9.29 -5.10
CA ASN A 107 10.52 -8.26 -4.37
C ASN A 107 9.66 -7.10 -3.83
N PHE A 108 8.59 -6.75 -4.54
CA PHE A 108 7.65 -5.70 -4.15
C PHE A 108 6.26 -6.27 -3.83
N PHE A 109 5.71 -5.86 -2.69
CA PHE A 109 4.29 -6.00 -2.38
C PHE A 109 3.59 -4.67 -2.64
N MET A 110 2.63 -4.65 -3.57
CA MET A 110 2.13 -3.41 -4.16
C MET A 110 0.74 -3.02 -3.63
N GLU A 111 0.60 -1.74 -3.27
CA GLU A 111 -0.68 -1.04 -3.13
C GLU A 111 -0.67 0.15 -4.11
N ARG A 112 -1.77 0.32 -4.86
CA ARG A 112 -1.87 1.39 -5.86
C ARG A 112 -3.22 2.06 -5.85
N ASN A 113 -3.22 3.38 -5.68
CA ASN A 113 -4.42 4.22 -5.75
C ASN A 113 -4.10 5.58 -6.40
N ILE A 114 -5.12 6.42 -6.64
CA ILE A 114 -4.90 7.74 -7.26
C ILE A 114 -4.07 8.62 -6.32
N ALA A 115 -2.90 9.04 -6.79
CA ALA A 115 -1.96 9.90 -6.07
C ALA A 115 -1.41 9.30 -4.75
N ASN A 116 -1.20 7.96 -4.73
CA ASN A 116 -0.39 7.24 -3.74
C ASN A 116 -0.74 7.57 -2.28
N GLN A 117 -2.02 7.70 -1.98
CA GLN A 117 -2.54 8.15 -0.69
C GLN A 117 -2.64 7.00 0.31
N PHE A 118 -2.41 7.32 1.58
CA PHE A 118 -2.70 6.45 2.73
C PHE A 118 -3.69 7.18 3.65
N ARG A 119 -4.77 6.50 4.04
CA ARG A 119 -5.80 7.08 4.91
C ARG A 119 -6.19 6.10 6.01
N LEU A 120 -6.42 6.61 7.22
CA LEU A 120 -6.85 5.80 8.37
C LEU A 120 -8.32 5.36 8.29
N ASP A 121 -9.10 5.96 7.38
CA ASP A 121 -10.48 5.56 7.09
C ASP A 121 -10.59 4.67 5.85
N ASP A 122 -9.49 4.43 5.14
CA ASP A 122 -9.44 3.53 4.00
C ASP A 122 -8.96 2.15 4.44
N PHE A 123 -9.88 1.20 4.49
CA PHE A 123 -9.56 -0.19 4.83
C PHE A 123 -8.79 -0.91 3.72
N ASN A 124 -8.81 -0.42 2.47
CA ASN A 124 -8.02 -1.01 1.40
C ASN A 124 -6.52 -0.85 1.73
N THR A 125 -6.02 0.39 1.76
CA THR A 125 -4.61 0.67 2.06
C THR A 125 -4.17 0.14 3.42
N GLN A 126 -5.02 0.20 4.45
CA GLN A 126 -4.70 -0.37 5.76
C GLN A 126 -4.59 -1.90 5.76
N SER A 127 -5.46 -2.60 5.04
CA SER A 127 -5.39 -4.06 4.96
C SER A 127 -4.12 -4.53 4.26
N VAL A 128 -3.74 -3.88 3.15
CA VAL A 128 -2.51 -4.19 2.42
C VAL A 128 -1.28 -3.84 3.29
N MET A 129 -1.30 -2.72 4.00
CA MET A 129 -0.24 -2.34 4.95
C MET A 129 -0.07 -3.37 6.06
N SER A 130 -1.16 -3.77 6.71
CA SER A 130 -1.11 -4.76 7.79
C SER A 130 -0.57 -6.10 7.30
N TYR A 131 -1.03 -6.57 6.13
CA TYR A 131 -0.58 -7.83 5.55
C TYR A 131 0.90 -7.78 5.14
N GLY A 132 1.33 -6.72 4.44
CA GLY A 132 2.73 -6.55 4.03
C GLY A 132 3.70 -6.51 5.23
N VAL A 133 3.32 -5.82 6.31
CA VAL A 133 4.15 -5.68 7.50
C VAL A 133 4.15 -6.94 8.36
N TYR A 134 2.99 -7.46 8.73
CA TYR A 134 2.87 -8.53 9.72
C TYR A 134 2.89 -9.94 9.11
N ALA A 135 2.26 -10.14 7.95
CA ALA A 135 2.18 -11.46 7.32
C ALA A 135 3.39 -11.73 6.41
N LEU A 136 3.82 -10.74 5.62
CA LEU A 136 4.93 -10.89 4.67
C LEU A 136 6.30 -10.47 5.23
N GLY A 137 6.32 -9.68 6.30
CA GLY A 137 7.56 -9.26 6.96
C GLY A 137 8.43 -8.35 6.09
N ALA A 138 7.80 -7.46 5.32
CA ALA A 138 8.49 -6.41 4.57
C ALA A 138 9.38 -5.58 5.52
N GLN A 139 10.52 -5.13 5.02
CA GLN A 139 11.53 -4.36 5.77
C GLN A 139 11.54 -2.89 5.36
N HIS A 140 11.03 -2.59 4.17
CA HIS A 140 10.98 -1.26 3.61
C HIS A 140 9.56 -0.99 3.09
N ILE A 141 8.93 0.08 3.56
CA ILE A 141 7.71 0.63 2.98
C ILE A 141 8.10 1.86 2.18
N VAL A 142 7.81 1.88 0.89
CA VAL A 142 8.10 3.01 -0.01
C VAL A 142 6.79 3.70 -0.36
N ILE A 143 6.68 4.99 -0.05
CA ILE A 143 5.69 5.87 -0.66
C ILE A 143 6.31 6.42 -1.93
N LEU A 144 5.81 5.99 -3.09
CA LEU A 144 6.30 6.43 -4.39
C LEU A 144 5.32 7.42 -5.02
N GLY A 145 5.67 8.70 -4.95
CA GLY A 145 5.05 9.73 -5.79
C GLY A 145 5.63 9.74 -7.20
N HIS A 146 5.04 10.51 -8.09
CA HIS A 146 5.62 10.75 -9.41
C HIS A 146 5.27 12.16 -9.91
N TYR A 147 6.18 12.79 -10.64
CA TYR A 147 5.87 14.03 -11.34
C TYR A 147 4.87 13.75 -12.49
N SER A 148 4.11 14.78 -12.89
CA SER A 148 2.97 14.60 -13.82
C SER A 148 1.80 13.77 -13.25
N CYS A 149 1.63 13.73 -11.92
CA CYS A 149 0.50 13.04 -11.31
C CYS A 149 -0.84 13.73 -11.58
N GLY A 150 -1.73 13.05 -12.32
CA GLY A 150 -3.06 13.57 -12.64
C GLY A 150 -3.93 13.88 -11.41
N GLY A 151 -3.84 13.07 -10.35
CA GLY A 151 -4.59 13.32 -9.11
C GLY A 151 -4.11 14.56 -8.36
N VAL A 152 -2.79 14.79 -8.31
CA VAL A 152 -2.21 16.01 -7.71
C VAL A 152 -2.54 17.23 -8.58
N ALA A 153 -2.43 17.11 -9.90
CA ALA A 153 -2.79 18.18 -10.83
C ALA A 153 -4.27 18.60 -10.70
N ALA A 154 -5.18 17.63 -10.58
CA ALA A 154 -6.61 17.87 -10.35
C ALA A 154 -6.92 18.50 -8.97
N SER A 155 -6.00 18.38 -8.01
CA SER A 155 -6.11 19.04 -6.70
C SER A 155 -5.78 20.53 -6.76
N ILE A 156 -4.99 20.95 -7.74
CA ILE A 156 -4.60 22.34 -8.01
C ILE A 156 -5.59 23.04 -8.94
N ALA A 157 -6.08 22.34 -9.98
CA ALA A 157 -6.98 22.90 -10.97
C ALA A 157 -8.31 23.38 -10.35
N THR A 158 -8.94 24.38 -10.98
CA THR A 158 -10.25 24.91 -10.54
C THR A 158 -11.26 23.75 -10.46
N PRO A 159 -11.91 23.52 -9.31
CA PRO A 159 -12.89 22.45 -9.18
C PRO A 159 -14.08 22.64 -10.13
N PRO A 160 -14.70 21.53 -10.59
CA PRO A 160 -15.90 21.59 -11.41
C PRO A 160 -17.05 22.25 -10.65
N LYS A 161 -17.88 23.02 -11.36
CA LYS A 161 -19.08 23.67 -10.79
C LYS A 161 -20.26 22.72 -10.83
N ALA A 162 -21.18 22.86 -9.86
CA ALA A 162 -22.40 22.06 -9.81
C ALA A 162 -23.31 22.31 -11.04
N PRO A 163 -24.05 21.29 -11.52
CA PRO A 163 -24.05 19.91 -11.03
C PRO A 163 -22.80 19.13 -11.47
N ILE A 164 -22.21 18.37 -10.54
CA ILE A 164 -21.05 17.53 -10.79
C ILE A 164 -21.54 16.09 -11.01
N ASP A 165 -21.06 15.41 -12.05
CA ASP A 165 -21.38 14.00 -12.27
C ASP A 165 -20.72 13.10 -11.20
N VAL A 166 -21.29 11.91 -11.03
CA VAL A 166 -20.86 10.95 -9.99
C VAL A 166 -19.37 10.57 -10.13
N PRO A 167 -18.86 10.16 -11.32
CA PRO A 167 -17.44 9.87 -11.51
C PRO A 167 -16.51 11.00 -11.05
N THR A 168 -16.79 12.23 -11.48
CA THR A 168 -15.98 13.39 -11.11
C THR A 168 -16.06 13.66 -9.60
N GLN A 169 -17.25 13.58 -9.00
CA GLN A 169 -17.41 13.76 -7.56
C GLN A 169 -16.58 12.75 -6.76
N ILE A 170 -16.56 11.47 -7.16
CA ILE A 170 -15.79 10.42 -6.48
C ILE A 170 -14.29 10.75 -6.47
N VAL A 171 -13.73 11.12 -7.62
CA VAL A 171 -12.29 11.48 -7.72
C VAL A 171 -12.00 12.74 -6.92
N HIS A 172 -12.86 13.77 -7.00
CA HIS A 172 -12.66 15.00 -6.26
C HIS A 172 -12.75 14.83 -4.74
N THR A 173 -13.60 13.93 -4.27
CA THR A 173 -13.66 13.51 -2.86
C THR A 173 -12.39 12.76 -2.47
N TRP A 174 -11.90 11.85 -3.30
CA TRP A 174 -10.67 11.10 -3.01
C TRP A 174 -9.43 12.01 -2.87
N ILE A 175 -9.28 13.01 -3.74
CA ILE A 175 -8.12 13.92 -3.73
C ILE A 175 -8.29 15.12 -2.79
N SER A 176 -9.33 15.15 -1.94
CA SER A 176 -9.61 16.29 -1.06
C SER A 176 -8.47 16.59 -0.09
N ASP A 177 -7.77 15.58 0.40
CA ASP A 177 -6.63 15.74 1.30
C ASP A 177 -5.46 16.48 0.61
N ILE A 178 -5.20 16.15 -0.65
CA ILE A 178 -4.15 16.81 -1.45
C ILE A 178 -4.56 18.25 -1.77
N ARG A 179 -5.85 18.50 -2.03
CA ARG A 179 -6.37 19.87 -2.18
C ARG A 179 -6.20 20.67 -0.89
N SER A 180 -6.52 20.09 0.27
CA SER A 180 -6.28 20.72 1.57
C SER A 180 -4.80 21.01 1.79
N LEU A 181 -3.91 20.06 1.46
CA LEU A 181 -2.45 20.26 1.50
C LEU A 181 -2.00 21.41 0.59
N TYR A 182 -2.52 21.47 -0.65
CA TYR A 182 -2.27 22.58 -1.56
C TYR A 182 -2.70 23.92 -0.97
N LEU A 183 -3.84 24.00 -0.28
CA LEU A 183 -4.34 25.24 0.33
C LEU A 183 -3.56 25.64 1.58
N SER A 184 -3.09 24.68 2.38
CA SER A 184 -2.41 24.93 3.66
C SER A 184 -0.89 24.95 3.58
N SER A 185 -0.29 24.52 2.47
CA SER A 185 1.17 24.44 2.33
C SER A 185 1.82 25.82 2.46
N ASN A 186 2.93 25.85 3.21
CA ASN A 186 3.83 26.99 3.37
C ASN A 186 5.09 26.88 2.50
N ARG A 187 5.23 25.82 1.71
CA ARG A 187 6.36 25.67 0.79
C ARG A 187 6.30 26.79 -0.24
N THR A 188 7.42 27.48 -0.43
CA THR A 188 7.49 28.72 -1.22
C THR A 188 6.96 28.54 -2.63
N GLU A 189 7.34 27.46 -3.31
CA GLU A 189 6.93 27.16 -4.68
C GLU A 189 5.41 26.90 -4.77
N VAL A 190 4.85 26.18 -3.79
CA VAL A 190 3.40 25.91 -3.71
C VAL A 190 2.62 27.18 -3.43
N ALA A 191 3.08 27.98 -2.46
CA ALA A 191 2.43 29.25 -2.10
C ALA A 191 2.45 30.25 -3.26
N GLN A 192 3.57 30.35 -3.99
CA GLN A 192 3.68 31.21 -5.18
C GLN A 192 2.73 30.77 -6.29
N MET A 193 2.67 29.48 -6.59
CA MET A 193 1.72 28.93 -7.56
C MET A 193 0.27 29.20 -7.13
N ARG A 194 -0.04 29.04 -5.82
CA ARG A 194 -1.37 29.30 -5.26
C ARG A 194 -1.80 30.75 -5.43
N ILE A 195 -0.96 31.70 -5.08
CA ILE A 195 -1.22 33.13 -5.28
C ILE A 195 -1.43 33.46 -6.77
N ALA A 196 -0.60 32.90 -7.66
CA ALA A 196 -0.75 33.11 -9.10
C ALA A 196 -2.07 32.56 -9.64
N ASN A 197 -2.56 31.44 -9.08
CA ASN A 197 -3.83 30.84 -9.43
C ASN A 197 -5.02 31.65 -8.90
N GLU A 198 -4.95 32.14 -7.66
CA GLU A 198 -5.97 33.02 -7.06
C GLU A 198 -6.20 34.29 -7.91
N ILE A 199 -5.13 34.90 -8.45
CA ILE A 199 -5.23 36.07 -9.33
C ILE A 199 -5.98 35.74 -10.63
N LYS A 200 -5.73 34.56 -11.22
CA LYS A 200 -6.42 34.11 -12.44
C LYS A 200 -7.90 33.90 -12.19
N GLU A 201 -8.25 33.26 -11.08
CA GLU A 201 -9.65 33.02 -10.70
C GLU A 201 -10.38 34.32 -10.34
N ALA A 202 -9.73 35.24 -9.61
CA ALA A 202 -10.28 36.57 -9.28
C ALA A 202 -10.56 37.41 -10.53
N SER A 203 -9.84 37.16 -11.63
CA SER A 203 -10.07 37.79 -12.93
C SER A 203 -11.17 37.11 -13.76
N GLY A 204 -11.91 36.16 -13.17
CA GLY A 204 -12.98 35.41 -13.83
C GLY A 204 -12.49 34.22 -14.67
N GLY A 205 -11.19 33.91 -14.63
CA GLY A 205 -10.60 32.78 -15.34
C GLY A 205 -10.73 31.44 -14.60
N THR A 206 -10.20 30.39 -15.21
CA THR A 206 -10.05 29.07 -14.60
C THR A 206 -8.58 28.66 -14.59
N VAL A 207 -8.19 27.91 -13.56
CA VAL A 207 -6.84 27.35 -13.41
C VAL A 207 -6.83 25.97 -14.09
N PRO A 208 -6.09 25.80 -15.20
CA PRO A 208 -5.92 24.49 -15.81
C PRO A 208 -4.97 23.62 -14.97
N PRO A 209 -4.90 22.31 -15.23
CA PRO A 209 -3.84 21.46 -14.71
C PRO A 209 -2.45 22.09 -14.97
N PRO A 210 -1.56 22.12 -13.98
CA PRO A 210 -0.23 22.72 -14.13
C PRO A 210 0.65 21.94 -15.11
N GLY A 211 1.61 22.63 -15.72
CA GLY A 211 2.62 22.00 -16.57
C GLY A 211 3.55 21.08 -15.77
N ILE A 212 4.07 20.03 -16.42
CA ILE A 212 4.89 18.98 -15.76
C ILE A 212 6.14 19.53 -15.03
N ARG A 213 6.70 20.63 -15.52
CA ARG A 213 7.88 21.31 -14.96
C ARG A 213 7.53 22.48 -14.04
N ASP A 214 6.25 22.72 -13.75
CA ASP A 214 5.86 23.79 -12.83
C ASP A 214 6.45 23.51 -11.42
N PRO A 215 7.22 24.44 -10.85
CA PRO A 215 7.92 24.21 -9.58
C PRO A 215 6.95 24.03 -8.42
N GLY A 216 5.81 24.74 -8.41
CA GLY A 216 4.78 24.57 -7.39
C GLY A 216 4.08 23.21 -7.48
N PHE A 217 3.84 22.72 -8.70
CA PHE A 217 3.27 21.40 -8.91
C PHE A 217 4.22 20.29 -8.44
N ARG A 218 5.49 20.33 -8.86
CA ARG A 218 6.50 19.36 -8.42
C ARG A 218 6.67 19.41 -6.90
N ALA A 219 6.70 20.60 -6.34
CA ALA A 219 6.76 20.80 -4.90
C ALA A 219 5.58 20.17 -4.14
N LEU A 220 4.36 20.28 -4.67
CA LEU A 220 3.18 19.66 -4.07
C LEU A 220 3.18 18.13 -4.18
N VAL A 221 3.70 17.56 -5.28
CA VAL A 221 3.91 16.11 -5.41
C VAL A 221 4.82 15.60 -4.28
N GLU A 222 5.94 16.28 -4.05
CA GLU A 222 6.86 15.92 -2.97
C GLU A 222 6.24 16.09 -1.59
N GLU A 223 5.51 17.18 -1.34
CA GLU A 223 4.81 17.38 -0.05
C GLU A 223 3.73 16.33 0.18
N ASN A 224 3.03 15.88 -0.87
CA ASN A 224 2.10 14.77 -0.77
C ASN A 224 2.83 13.51 -0.29
N VAL A 225 3.97 13.14 -0.90
CA VAL A 225 4.77 11.98 -0.46
C VAL A 225 5.18 12.11 1.00
N LYS A 226 5.70 13.26 1.41
CA LYS A 226 6.11 13.52 2.81
C LYS A 226 4.93 13.38 3.78
N LEU A 227 3.75 13.89 3.40
CA LEU A 227 2.53 13.72 4.18
C LEU A 227 2.13 12.25 4.31
N GLN A 228 2.18 11.46 3.23
CA GLN A 228 1.80 10.05 3.31
C GLN A 228 2.81 9.23 4.12
N VAL A 229 4.11 9.52 4.04
CA VAL A 229 5.12 8.91 4.92
C VAL A 229 4.77 9.17 6.38
N GLN A 230 4.45 10.43 6.73
CA GLN A 230 4.07 10.78 8.09
C GLN A 230 2.78 10.06 8.52
N LYS A 231 1.75 10.02 7.68
CA LYS A 231 0.50 9.29 7.97
C LYS A 231 0.72 7.79 8.19
N VAL A 232 1.59 7.16 7.41
CA VAL A 232 1.96 5.75 7.57
C VAL A 232 2.68 5.52 8.89
N VAL A 233 3.71 6.33 9.18
CA VAL A 233 4.44 6.27 10.46
C VAL A 233 3.53 6.51 11.66
N ASP A 234 2.53 7.39 11.50
CA ASP A 234 1.57 7.68 12.55
C ASP A 234 0.47 6.65 12.73
N SER A 235 0.32 5.72 11.78
CA SER A 235 -0.71 4.69 11.83
C SER A 235 -0.50 3.73 13.00
N PRO A 236 -1.60 3.19 13.59
CA PRO A 236 -1.49 2.18 14.64
C PRO A 236 -0.68 0.95 14.23
N VAL A 237 -0.80 0.52 12.97
CA VAL A 237 -0.05 -0.63 12.42
C VAL A 237 1.45 -0.42 12.56
N ILE A 238 1.96 0.73 12.11
CA ILE A 238 3.40 1.02 12.12
C ILE A 238 3.89 1.38 13.51
N LYS A 239 3.14 2.17 14.29
CA LYS A 239 3.50 2.47 15.68
C LYS A 239 3.65 1.20 16.53
N ASN A 240 2.70 0.27 16.41
CA ASN A 240 2.76 -1.00 17.12
C ASN A 240 3.96 -1.83 16.67
N ARG A 241 4.23 -1.89 15.36
CA ARG A 241 5.38 -2.62 14.83
C ARG A 241 6.72 -2.01 15.27
N PHE A 242 6.84 -0.69 15.28
CA PHE A 242 8.03 -0.01 15.79
C PHE A 242 8.26 -0.28 17.28
N ALA A 243 7.19 -0.24 18.09
CA ALA A 243 7.29 -0.58 19.50
C ALA A 243 7.74 -2.04 19.72
N GLU A 244 7.21 -2.97 18.93
CA GLU A 244 7.62 -4.38 18.95
C GLU A 244 9.10 -4.55 18.57
N ILE A 245 9.57 -3.87 17.51
CA ILE A 245 10.98 -3.89 17.09
C ILE A 245 11.88 -3.39 18.22
N VAL A 246 11.57 -2.24 18.82
CA VAL A 246 12.36 -1.66 19.92
C VAL A 246 12.37 -2.58 21.14
N GLN A 247 11.29 -3.32 21.40
CA GLN A 247 11.24 -4.27 22.50
C GLN A 247 12.10 -5.51 22.26
N ARG A 248 12.19 -5.98 21.01
CA ARG A 248 12.80 -7.28 20.68
C ARG A 248 14.23 -7.19 20.15
N LEU A 249 14.60 -6.07 19.53
CA LEU A 249 15.89 -5.89 18.87
C LEU A 249 16.73 -4.80 19.55
N ASN A 250 18.05 -4.99 19.51
CA ASN A 250 19.04 -3.95 19.77
C ASN A 250 19.11 -2.96 18.58
N PRO A 251 19.64 -1.75 18.75
CA PRO A 251 19.83 -0.76 17.68
C PRO A 251 20.61 -1.25 16.44
N ASP A 252 21.45 -2.26 16.59
CA ASP A 252 22.21 -2.92 15.51
C ASP A 252 21.39 -4.01 14.78
N GLY A 253 20.13 -4.21 15.17
CA GLY A 253 19.23 -5.22 14.62
C GLY A 253 19.38 -6.61 15.24
N THR A 254 20.29 -6.82 16.20
CA THR A 254 20.47 -8.13 16.84
C THR A 254 19.35 -8.40 17.87
N PRO A 255 18.89 -9.65 18.04
CA PRO A 255 17.88 -9.99 19.04
C PRO A 255 18.37 -9.73 20.47
N LYS A 256 17.52 -9.14 21.30
CA LYS A 256 17.78 -8.97 22.74
C LYS A 256 17.82 -10.32 23.48
N PRO A 257 18.53 -10.43 24.62
CA PRO A 257 18.69 -11.69 25.35
C PRO A 257 17.37 -12.40 25.69
N SER A 258 16.32 -11.64 26.02
CA SER A 258 14.98 -12.19 26.32
C SER A 258 14.32 -12.93 25.16
N GLU A 259 14.72 -12.64 23.92
CA GLU A 259 14.24 -13.35 22.73
C GLU A 259 15.08 -14.60 22.42
N GLN A 260 16.36 -14.62 22.81
CA GLN A 260 17.29 -15.73 22.54
C GLN A 260 16.93 -17.00 23.34
N ASP A 261 16.38 -16.85 24.54
CA ASP A 261 16.01 -17.97 25.43
C ASP A 261 14.56 -18.44 25.27
N SER A 262 13.77 -17.77 24.42
CA SER A 262 12.34 -18.05 24.26
C SER A 262 12.07 -19.19 23.27
N HIS A 263 12.21 -20.44 23.73
CA HIS A 263 11.65 -21.62 23.06
C HIS A 263 10.10 -21.59 22.95
N HIS A 264 9.44 -20.55 23.46
CA HIS A 264 8.01 -20.32 23.33
C HIS A 264 7.66 -19.58 22.03
N GLN A 265 7.77 -20.30 20.92
CA GLN A 265 7.06 -19.96 19.68
C GLN A 265 5.55 -19.86 19.99
N ARG A 266 5.03 -18.63 20.10
CA ARG A 266 3.59 -18.42 19.98
C ARG A 266 3.18 -18.87 18.58
N ARG A 267 2.20 -19.77 18.51
CA ARG A 267 1.66 -20.33 17.26
C ARG A 267 1.35 -19.21 16.25
N GLY A 268 2.14 -19.10 15.18
CA GLY A 268 1.90 -18.22 14.04
C GLY A 268 3.08 -17.35 13.60
N GLU A 269 4.04 -17.04 14.48
CA GLU A 269 5.20 -16.21 14.15
C GLU A 269 6.45 -17.07 13.86
N THR A 270 6.57 -17.57 12.62
CA THR A 270 7.75 -18.34 12.18
C THR A 270 8.74 -17.48 11.37
N GLY A 271 8.96 -16.25 11.79
CA GLY A 271 9.97 -15.36 11.20
C GLY A 271 10.64 -14.50 12.26
N SER A 272 11.97 -14.39 12.23
CA SER A 272 12.71 -13.43 13.02
C SER A 272 12.20 -12.01 12.71
N ILE A 273 11.81 -11.25 13.73
CA ILE A 273 11.50 -9.82 13.56
C ILE A 273 12.71 -9.11 12.96
N ARG A 274 12.48 -8.24 11.98
CA ARG A 274 13.51 -7.44 11.33
C ARG A 274 13.17 -5.96 11.47
N PRO A 275 14.17 -5.06 11.45
CA PRO A 275 13.93 -3.63 11.36
C PRO A 275 13.06 -3.27 10.15
N LEU A 276 12.18 -2.27 10.34
CA LEU A 276 11.23 -1.78 9.34
C LEU A 276 11.43 -0.28 9.15
N PHE A 277 11.54 0.18 7.91
CA PHE A 277 11.70 1.58 7.57
C PHE A 277 10.64 2.05 6.58
N VAL A 278 10.22 3.30 6.69
CA VAL A 278 9.27 3.96 5.78
C VAL A 278 10.03 5.05 5.02
N HIS A 279 9.95 5.04 3.70
CA HIS A 279 10.69 5.90 2.78
C HIS A 279 9.73 6.72 1.92
N GLY A 280 10.17 7.90 1.48
CA GLY A 280 9.42 8.75 0.56
C GLY A 280 10.25 9.08 -0.67
N TRP A 281 9.84 8.56 -1.82
CA TRP A 281 10.53 8.72 -3.09
C TRP A 281 9.62 9.34 -4.16
N VAL A 282 10.22 9.92 -5.19
CA VAL A 282 9.50 10.46 -6.36
C VAL A 282 10.12 9.93 -7.64
N HIS A 283 9.31 9.34 -8.52
CA HIS A 283 9.70 8.98 -9.87
C HIS A 283 9.51 10.18 -10.82
N ASP A 284 10.59 10.64 -11.44
CA ASP A 284 10.54 11.63 -12.51
C ASP A 284 10.26 10.96 -13.85
N LEU A 285 9.04 11.11 -14.34
CA LEU A 285 8.61 10.48 -15.59
C LEU A 285 9.30 11.05 -16.84
N GLU A 286 9.91 12.24 -16.76
CA GLU A 286 10.67 12.80 -17.89
C GLU A 286 12.06 12.18 -18.01
N THR A 287 12.72 11.89 -16.88
CA THR A 287 14.11 11.40 -16.86
C THR A 287 14.21 9.90 -16.59
N GLY A 288 13.18 9.29 -16.01
CA GLY A 288 13.18 7.91 -15.49
C GLY A 288 13.85 7.77 -14.12
N GLU A 289 14.31 8.87 -13.50
CA GLU A 289 15.02 8.84 -12.22
C GLU A 289 14.08 8.68 -11.04
N VAL A 290 14.47 7.87 -10.04
CA VAL A 290 13.82 7.81 -8.73
C VAL A 290 14.63 8.63 -7.73
N ILE A 291 14.01 9.65 -7.17
CA ILE A 291 14.64 10.63 -6.26
C ILE A 291 14.22 10.32 -4.82
N ASP A 292 15.20 10.15 -3.93
CA ASP A 292 14.95 10.08 -2.48
C ASP A 292 14.73 11.49 -1.91
N LEU A 293 13.59 11.69 -1.23
CA LEU A 293 13.28 12.98 -0.59
C LEU A 293 13.97 13.15 0.78
N ASN A 294 14.79 12.18 1.21
CA ASN A 294 15.48 12.15 2.49
C ASN A 294 14.53 12.29 3.69
N VAL A 295 13.39 11.60 3.62
CA VAL A 295 12.35 11.60 4.66
C VAL A 295 12.13 10.23 5.31
N SER A 296 13.14 9.36 5.21
CA SER A 296 13.10 8.01 5.77
C SER A 296 12.88 8.04 7.29
N ARG A 297 12.03 7.14 7.79
CA ARG A 297 11.70 7.00 9.21
C ARG A 297 11.78 5.54 9.63
N GLY A 298 12.44 5.28 10.75
CA GLY A 298 12.56 3.96 11.36
C GLY A 298 12.04 3.92 12.80
N PRO A 299 12.18 2.77 13.47
CA PRO A 299 11.88 2.64 14.88
C PRO A 299 12.80 3.55 15.71
N PRO A 300 12.34 4.14 16.81
CA PRO A 300 13.18 4.97 17.67
C PRO A 300 14.46 4.23 18.12
N GLY A 301 15.63 4.86 17.98
CA GLY A 301 16.92 4.28 18.33
C GLY A 301 17.61 3.51 17.20
N PHE A 302 17.01 3.44 16.01
CA PHE A 302 17.59 2.79 14.81
C PHE A 302 18.09 3.81 13.78
N GLU A 303 18.31 5.07 14.16
CA GLU A 303 18.69 6.16 13.23
C GLU A 303 20.02 5.88 12.51
N ASN A 304 20.93 5.15 13.17
CA ASN A 304 22.23 4.76 12.62
C ASN A 304 22.29 3.27 12.26
N TYR A 305 21.13 2.60 12.13
CA TYR A 305 21.10 1.19 11.77
C TYR A 305 21.81 0.97 10.43
N THR A 306 22.77 0.05 10.43
CA THR A 306 23.43 -0.46 9.23
C THR A 306 23.23 -1.97 9.23
N PRO A 307 22.69 -2.56 8.15
CA PRO A 307 22.58 -4.00 8.06
C PRO A 307 23.98 -4.65 8.19
N SER A 308 24.10 -5.72 8.98
CA SER A 308 25.32 -6.52 8.97
C SER A 308 25.55 -7.06 7.56
N SER A 309 26.80 -7.04 7.10
CA SER A 309 27.21 -7.51 5.76
C SER A 309 27.05 -9.01 5.54
N ASP A 310 26.45 -9.75 6.48
CA ASP A 310 26.49 -11.21 6.55
C ASP A 310 25.22 -11.94 6.08
N GLY A 311 24.23 -11.27 5.48
CA GLY A 311 23.04 -12.02 5.07
C GLY A 311 21.94 -11.39 4.21
N SER A 312 21.98 -10.09 3.88
CA SER A 312 21.06 -9.57 2.84
C SER A 312 21.61 -9.97 1.48
N SER A 313 21.13 -11.11 0.95
CA SER A 313 21.20 -11.33 -0.49
C SER A 313 20.55 -10.12 -1.15
N HIS A 314 21.33 -9.36 -1.92
CA HIS A 314 20.77 -8.30 -2.74
C HIS A 314 19.62 -8.90 -3.57
N PRO A 315 18.44 -8.25 -3.62
CA PRO A 315 17.35 -8.75 -4.43
C PRO A 315 17.89 -8.89 -5.86
N PRO A 316 17.75 -10.08 -6.48
CA PRO A 316 18.33 -10.29 -7.79
C PRO A 316 17.65 -9.35 -8.80
N PRO A 317 18.39 -8.88 -9.83
CA PRO A 317 17.78 -8.12 -10.91
C PRO A 317 16.70 -8.97 -11.61
N ALA A 318 15.78 -8.33 -12.33
CA ALA A 318 14.85 -9.07 -13.16
C ALA A 318 15.62 -9.91 -14.19
N SER A 319 15.22 -11.16 -14.39
CA SER A 319 15.81 -12.01 -15.43
C SER A 319 15.54 -11.39 -16.81
N SER A 320 16.58 -11.08 -17.57
CA SER A 320 16.50 -10.68 -18.98
C SER A 320 15.98 -11.80 -19.87
#